data_AF-A0A427U0Q0-F1
#
_entry.id   AF-A0A427U0Q0-F1
#
_cell.length_a   1.000
_cell.length_b   1.000
_cell.length_c   1.000
_cell.angle_alpha   90.00
_cell.angle_beta   90.00
_cell.angle_gamma   90.00
#
_symmetry.space_group_name_H-M   'P 1'
#
loop_
_entity.id
_entity.type
_entity.pdbx_description
1 polymer ?
#
loop_
_entity_poly.entity_id
_entity_poly.type
_entity_poly.pdbx_seq_one_letter_code
_entity_poly.pdbx_strand_id
1 'polypeptide(L)'
;MENSFRRNKSGINKLVDIKDECLDEIELVALDDPREPIMSVNDRILAIRNGVHNYRSHYILPMAIGFWCFLFFVVSDLGPNSAEVKFARSNLIEYQTDKYSLSDSDYNYYKTMLGDDQNSGILDYVKAVHLYGGETQKRYQNEHFFIILVLFTISVALTYWYLRFRIMAYLFFDRKKQIVYTWRKGRVAACRFENIGFREETLGLRLFLYGEKKKTEDGYTYKEVEYLIQPSESMFFNSKQDNNLLLTQLFAFMGTGKQAVIKDAHFEREMPRTWQAKDKQPEDFDARLEEILKREHELPQLYQKRLI
;
A
#
# COMPACT_ATOMS: atom_id res chain seq x y z
N MET A 1 -30.94 -35.88 -11.63
CA MET A 1 -31.21 -34.53 -11.07
C MET A 1 -30.15 -34.30 -10.01
N GLU A 2 -29.03 -33.76 -10.44
CA GLU A 2 -27.81 -33.66 -9.65
C GLU A 2 -27.79 -32.28 -8.97
N ASN A 3 -27.68 -32.28 -7.64
CA ASN A 3 -27.63 -31.08 -6.82
C ASN A 3 -26.36 -30.29 -7.16
N SER A 4 -26.45 -29.34 -8.09
CA SER A 4 -25.43 -28.30 -8.23
C SER A 4 -25.40 -27.52 -6.92
N PHE A 5 -24.37 -27.70 -6.09
CA PHE A 5 -24.09 -26.85 -4.94
C PHE A 5 -23.88 -25.42 -5.47
N ARG A 6 -24.95 -24.63 -5.56
CA ARG A 6 -24.86 -23.22 -5.93
C ARG A 6 -24.07 -22.52 -4.85
N ARG A 7 -22.89 -21.96 -5.19
CA ARG A 7 -22.10 -21.09 -4.33
C ARG A 7 -23.01 -20.19 -3.51
N ASN A 8 -22.97 -20.32 -2.19
CA ASN A 8 -23.75 -19.43 -1.34
C ASN A 8 -23.16 -18.02 -1.45
N LYS A 9 -23.79 -17.16 -2.26
CA LYS A 9 -23.28 -15.83 -2.62
C LYS A 9 -23.10 -14.89 -1.42
N SER A 10 -23.68 -15.20 -0.25
CA SER A 10 -23.56 -14.39 0.96
C SER A 10 -22.66 -15.00 2.04
N GLY A 11 -22.19 -16.25 1.86
CA GLY A 11 -21.53 -17.02 2.91
C GLY A 11 -20.03 -17.28 2.74
N ILE A 12 -19.34 -17.61 3.84
CA ILE A 12 -17.99 -18.17 3.79
C ILE A 12 -18.13 -19.68 3.61
N ASN A 13 -17.56 -20.22 2.53
CA ASN A 13 -17.64 -21.64 2.20
C ASN A 13 -16.26 -22.31 2.39
N LYS A 14 -16.23 -23.63 2.53
CA LYS A 14 -14.95 -24.37 2.49
C LYS A 14 -14.46 -24.38 1.05
N LEU A 15 -13.16 -24.14 0.84
CA LEU A 15 -12.59 -24.01 -0.50
C LEU A 15 -12.73 -25.32 -1.30
N VAL A 16 -12.50 -26.47 -0.67
CA VAL A 16 -12.55 -27.76 -1.37
C VAL A 16 -13.94 -28.11 -1.89
N ASP A 17 -15.01 -27.55 -1.32
CA ASP A 17 -16.39 -27.86 -1.73
C ASP A 17 -16.70 -27.39 -3.17
N ILE A 18 -15.93 -26.44 -3.71
CA ILE A 18 -16.09 -25.92 -5.08
C ILE A 18 -15.04 -26.45 -6.07
N LYS A 19 -14.23 -27.43 -5.64
CA LYS A 19 -13.15 -27.97 -6.46
C LYS A 19 -13.65 -28.51 -7.80
N ASP A 20 -14.67 -29.37 -7.75
CA ASP A 20 -15.19 -30.04 -8.93
C ASP A 20 -15.86 -29.03 -9.89
N GLU A 21 -16.63 -28.07 -9.34
CA GLU A 21 -17.20 -26.96 -10.13
C GLU A 21 -16.13 -26.19 -10.90
N CYS A 22 -14.99 -25.88 -10.28
CA CYS A 22 -13.92 -25.11 -10.92
C CYS A 22 -13.19 -25.92 -12.00
N LEU A 23 -12.88 -27.20 -11.70
CA LEU A 23 -12.16 -28.07 -12.63
C LEU A 23 -13.00 -28.45 -13.86
N ASP A 24 -14.33 -28.51 -13.73
CA ASP A 24 -15.23 -28.78 -14.84
C ASP A 24 -15.51 -27.53 -15.70
N GLU A 25 -15.46 -26.33 -15.11
CA GLU A 25 -15.75 -25.06 -15.81
C GLU A 25 -14.59 -24.59 -16.69
N ILE A 26 -13.34 -24.89 -16.32
CA ILE A 26 -12.14 -24.39 -17.00
C ILE A 26 -11.16 -25.54 -17.27
N GLU A 27 -10.99 -25.88 -18.55
CA GLU A 27 -9.89 -26.73 -18.98
C GLU A 27 -8.57 -25.94 -18.93
N LEU A 28 -7.68 -26.32 -18.01
CA LEU A 28 -6.38 -25.68 -17.86
C LEU A 28 -5.35 -26.26 -18.82
N VAL A 29 -4.75 -25.37 -19.60
CA VAL A 29 -3.54 -25.65 -20.38
C VAL A 29 -2.35 -25.03 -19.64
N ALA A 30 -1.24 -25.75 -19.56
CA ALA A 30 0.00 -25.23 -18.97
C ALA A 30 0.42 -23.94 -19.69
N LEU A 31 0.67 -22.87 -18.92
CA LEU A 31 0.99 -21.54 -19.44
C LEU A 31 2.48 -21.23 -19.28
N ASP A 32 3.00 -20.31 -20.10
CA ASP A 32 4.36 -19.78 -19.91
C ASP A 32 4.37 -18.76 -18.76
N ASP A 33 3.31 -17.93 -18.67
CA ASP A 33 3.01 -17.08 -17.53
C ASP A 33 1.62 -17.44 -16.96
N PRO A 34 1.51 -17.94 -15.72
CA PRO A 34 0.25 -18.31 -15.09
C PRO A 34 -0.63 -17.12 -14.68
N ARG A 35 -0.26 -15.88 -15.06
CA ARG A 35 -0.94 -14.60 -14.78
C ARG A 35 -0.89 -14.18 -13.31
N GLU A 36 -1.27 -12.93 -13.06
CA GLU A 36 -1.46 -12.45 -11.68
C GLU A 36 -2.57 -13.28 -11.02
N PRO A 37 -2.50 -13.53 -9.69
CA PRO A 37 -1.54 -13.06 -8.70
C PRO A 37 -0.44 -14.09 -8.38
N ILE A 38 -0.20 -15.09 -9.24
CA ILE A 38 0.81 -16.14 -9.02
C ILE A 38 2.20 -15.53 -9.21
N MET A 39 3.02 -15.54 -8.16
CA MET A 39 4.36 -14.94 -8.16
C MET A 39 5.46 -15.95 -8.44
N SER A 40 5.30 -17.18 -7.97
CA SER A 40 6.25 -18.24 -8.31
C SER A 40 5.61 -19.61 -8.24
N VAL A 41 6.12 -20.53 -9.06
CA VAL A 41 5.69 -21.93 -9.11
C VAL A 41 6.93 -22.82 -9.21
N ASN A 42 7.01 -23.83 -8.35
CA ASN A 42 8.00 -24.89 -8.42
C ASN A 42 7.34 -26.25 -8.10
N ASP A 43 8.10 -27.34 -8.02
CA ASP A 43 7.56 -28.70 -7.79
C ASP A 43 6.80 -28.89 -6.46
N ARG A 44 7.04 -28.00 -5.49
CA ARG A 44 6.50 -28.12 -4.13
C ARG A 44 5.55 -26.97 -3.79
N ILE A 45 5.89 -25.76 -4.18
CA ILE A 45 5.31 -24.50 -3.72
C ILE A 45 4.80 -23.70 -4.89
N LEU A 46 3.56 -23.24 -4.75
CA LEU A 46 3.00 -22.15 -5.53
C LEU A 46 2.80 -20.96 -4.60
N ALA A 47 3.34 -19.80 -4.96
CA ALA A 47 3.26 -18.58 -4.17
C ALA A 47 2.33 -17.56 -4.83
N ILE A 48 1.36 -17.05 -4.07
CA ILE A 48 0.43 -15.99 -4.52
C ILE A 48 0.65 -14.72 -3.72
N ARG A 49 0.63 -13.57 -4.40
CA ARG A 49 0.66 -12.26 -3.73
C ARG A 49 -0.69 -11.90 -3.11
N ASN A 50 -0.64 -11.13 -2.03
CA ASN A 50 -1.81 -10.52 -1.43
C ASN A 50 -2.22 -9.26 -2.22
N GLY A 51 -3.52 -8.98 -2.33
CA GLY A 51 -4.05 -7.77 -2.98
C GLY A 51 -3.56 -6.45 -2.37
N VAL A 52 -3.11 -6.46 -1.12
CA VAL A 52 -2.53 -5.28 -0.46
C VAL A 52 -1.17 -4.88 -1.04
N HIS A 53 -0.54 -5.73 -1.88
CA HIS A 53 0.77 -5.42 -2.48
C HIS A 53 0.71 -4.22 -3.44
N ASN A 54 -0.43 -4.00 -4.10
CA ASN A 54 -0.64 -2.89 -5.03
C ASN A 54 -1.06 -1.58 -4.31
N TYR A 55 -1.45 -1.64 -3.04
CA TYR A 55 -1.94 -0.46 -2.30
C TYR A 55 -0.88 0.65 -2.19
N ARG A 56 0.39 0.26 -2.03
CA ARG A 56 1.51 1.19 -1.87
C ARG A 56 1.77 2.02 -3.13
N SER A 57 1.74 1.39 -4.30
CA SER A 57 2.00 2.07 -5.58
C SER A 57 0.82 2.90 -6.06
N HIS A 58 -0.42 2.46 -5.80
CA HIS A 58 -1.61 3.14 -6.32
C HIS A 58 -2.14 4.26 -5.41
N TYR A 59 -1.96 4.18 -4.08
CA TYR A 59 -2.48 5.20 -3.17
C TYR A 59 -1.39 5.98 -2.46
N ILE A 60 -0.48 5.28 -1.77
CA ILE A 60 0.49 5.94 -0.87
C ILE A 60 1.48 6.78 -1.68
N LEU A 61 2.00 6.24 -2.79
CA LEU A 61 2.97 6.93 -3.61
C LEU A 61 2.38 8.19 -4.29
N PRO A 62 1.24 8.14 -5.00
CA PRO A 62 0.62 9.34 -5.56
C PRO A 62 0.26 10.36 -4.50
N MET A 63 -0.24 9.92 -3.33
CA MET A 63 -0.53 10.82 -2.22
C MET A 63 0.73 11.53 -1.74
N ALA A 64 1.83 10.81 -1.49
CA ALA A 64 3.09 11.40 -1.05
C ALA A 64 3.62 12.41 -2.09
N ILE A 65 3.59 12.07 -3.38
CA ILE A 65 3.98 12.98 -4.48
C ILE A 65 3.09 14.22 -4.47
N GLY A 66 1.77 14.06 -4.35
CA GLY A 66 0.81 15.16 -4.31
C GLY A 66 1.07 16.13 -3.17
N PHE A 67 1.35 15.62 -1.96
CA PHE A 67 1.69 16.44 -0.80
C PHE A 67 3.02 17.20 -0.97
N TRP A 68 4.03 16.55 -1.56
CA TRP A 68 5.29 17.24 -1.90
C TRP A 68 5.08 18.34 -2.94
N CYS A 69 4.35 18.06 -4.02
CA CYS A 69 4.01 19.06 -5.04
C CYS A 69 3.24 20.24 -4.43
N PHE A 70 2.27 19.97 -3.56
CA PHE A 70 1.49 20.99 -2.89
C PHE A 70 2.34 21.81 -1.92
N LEU A 71 3.26 21.18 -1.18
CA LEU A 71 4.23 21.88 -0.35
C LEU A 71 5.11 22.82 -1.19
N PHE A 72 5.67 22.34 -2.30
CA PHE A 72 6.50 23.18 -3.18
C PHE A 72 5.70 24.34 -3.78
N PHE A 73 4.44 24.12 -4.13
CA PHE A 73 3.54 25.18 -4.58
C PHE A 73 3.35 26.26 -3.50
N VAL A 74 3.03 25.89 -2.26
CA VAL A 74 2.86 26.84 -1.16
C VAL A 74 4.17 27.57 -0.81
N VAL A 75 5.31 26.86 -0.85
CA VAL A 75 6.63 27.47 -0.63
C VAL A 75 6.98 28.47 -1.74
N SER A 76 6.59 28.19 -2.99
CA SER A 76 6.83 29.12 -4.10
C SER A 76 6.05 30.44 -3.98
N ASP A 77 4.93 30.43 -3.24
CA ASP A 77 4.10 31.61 -2.97
C ASP A 77 4.62 32.44 -1.77
N LEU A 78 5.67 31.99 -1.08
CA LEU A 78 6.25 32.71 0.06
C LEU A 78 7.15 33.89 -0.36
N GLY A 79 7.53 33.92 -1.64
CA GLY A 79 8.34 34.98 -2.21
C GLY A 79 7.51 36.19 -2.67
N PRO A 80 8.18 37.32 -2.90
CA PRO A 80 7.51 38.51 -3.42
C PRO A 80 7.08 38.30 -4.87
N ASN A 81 5.89 38.78 -5.21
CA ASN A 81 5.43 38.74 -6.58
C ASN A 81 6.21 39.78 -7.43
N SER A 82 6.36 39.50 -8.73
CA SER A 82 6.98 40.39 -9.71
C SER A 82 6.44 41.83 -9.70
N ALA A 83 5.16 42.02 -9.36
CA ALA A 83 4.55 43.34 -9.19
C ALA A 83 5.09 44.07 -7.96
N GLU A 84 5.23 43.37 -6.82
CA GLU A 84 5.81 43.94 -5.60
C GLU A 84 7.28 44.30 -5.78
N VAL A 85 8.04 43.45 -6.50
CA VAL A 85 9.44 43.73 -6.85
C VAL A 85 9.55 44.99 -7.72
N LYS A 86 8.70 45.12 -8.74
CA LYS A 86 8.68 46.33 -9.60
C LYS A 86 8.28 47.58 -8.82
N PHE A 87 7.28 47.46 -7.95
CA PHE A 87 6.82 48.55 -7.10
C PHE A 87 7.92 49.00 -6.13
N ALA A 88 8.59 48.06 -5.46
CA ALA A 88 9.72 48.33 -4.58
C ALA A 88 10.86 49.05 -5.33
N ARG A 89 11.19 48.62 -6.56
CA ARG A 89 12.22 49.29 -7.39
C ARG A 89 11.83 50.72 -7.74
N SER A 90 10.58 50.94 -8.14
CA SER A 90 10.08 52.28 -8.49
C SER A 90 10.18 53.24 -7.30
N ASN A 91 9.74 52.80 -6.11
CA ASN A 91 9.78 53.61 -4.90
C ASN A 91 11.22 53.95 -4.47
N LEU A 92 12.17 53.01 -4.63
CA LEU A 92 13.58 53.31 -4.34
C LEU A 92 14.18 54.35 -5.30
N ILE A 93 13.79 54.33 -6.58
CA ILE A 93 14.23 55.35 -7.57
C ILE A 93 13.60 56.71 -7.25
N GLU A 94 12.32 56.72 -6.87
CA GLU A 94 11.61 57.93 -6.48
C GLU A 94 12.24 58.55 -5.22
N TYR A 95 12.58 57.76 -4.20
CA TYR A 95 13.28 58.23 -3.01
C TYR A 95 14.67 58.82 -3.30
N GLN A 96 15.38 58.31 -4.31
CA GLN A 96 16.66 58.89 -4.75
C GLN A 96 16.47 60.28 -5.38
N THR A 97 15.31 60.52 -5.98
CA THR A 97 14.96 61.77 -6.67
C THR A 97 14.33 62.79 -5.70
N ASP A 98 13.47 62.33 -4.80
CA ASP A 98 12.85 63.11 -3.75
C ASP A 98 12.89 62.34 -2.41
N LYS A 99 13.79 62.76 -1.52
CA LYS A 99 13.99 62.11 -0.21
C LYS A 99 12.79 62.21 0.73
N TYR A 100 11.79 63.04 0.43
CA TYR A 100 10.58 63.16 1.24
C TYR A 100 9.43 62.27 0.75
N SER A 101 9.61 61.55 -0.37
CA SER A 101 8.58 60.69 -0.98
C SER A 101 8.25 59.43 -0.17
N LEU A 102 9.18 58.92 0.65
CA LEU A 102 9.00 57.72 1.48
C LEU A 102 9.49 57.94 2.91
N SER A 103 8.86 57.23 3.86
CA SER A 103 9.37 57.15 5.22
C SER A 103 10.65 56.31 5.27
N ASP A 104 11.52 56.58 6.25
CA ASP A 104 12.75 55.79 6.45
C ASP A 104 12.46 54.31 6.70
N SER A 105 11.31 53.98 7.30
CA SER A 105 10.87 52.59 7.50
C SER A 105 10.54 51.90 6.19
N ASP A 106 9.80 52.57 5.30
CA ASP A 106 9.42 52.02 3.99
C ASP A 106 10.63 51.90 3.06
N TYR A 107 11.55 52.87 3.11
CA TYR A 107 12.81 52.79 2.39
C TYR A 107 13.63 51.56 2.82
N ASN A 108 13.78 51.35 4.14
CA ASN A 108 14.50 50.20 4.66
C ASN A 108 13.79 48.86 4.36
N TYR A 109 12.46 48.84 4.33
CA TYR A 109 11.67 47.69 3.89
C TYR A 109 12.00 47.33 2.44
N TYR A 110 11.82 48.24 1.49
CA TYR A 110 12.04 47.96 0.06
C TYR A 110 13.49 47.64 -0.25
N LYS A 111 14.44 48.33 0.39
CA LYS A 111 15.87 48.04 0.26
C LYS A 111 16.22 46.64 0.77
N THR A 112 15.69 46.25 1.92
CA THR A 112 15.94 44.91 2.50
C THR A 112 15.26 43.83 1.67
N MET A 113 14.06 44.09 1.14
CA MET A 113 13.30 43.16 0.32
C MET A 113 14.02 42.85 -1.00
N LEU A 114 14.56 43.85 -1.67
CA LEU A 114 15.20 43.69 -2.97
C LEU A 114 16.60 43.07 -2.90
N GLY A 115 17.25 43.09 -1.74
CA GLY A 115 18.60 42.59 -1.56
C GLY A 115 19.65 43.39 -2.35
N ASP A 116 20.90 42.91 -2.31
CA ASP A 116 22.02 43.56 -3.01
C ASP A 116 21.96 43.37 -4.54
N ASP A 117 21.26 42.32 -5.00
CA ASP A 117 21.11 41.96 -6.42
C ASP A 117 19.89 42.63 -7.09
N GLN A 118 19.12 43.40 -6.34
CA GLN A 118 17.85 44.01 -6.72
C GLN A 118 16.78 43.03 -7.22
N ASN A 119 16.98 41.71 -7.08
CA ASN A 119 16.12 40.67 -7.66
C ASN A 119 15.23 39.95 -6.64
N SER A 120 15.29 40.36 -5.37
CA SER A 120 14.41 39.93 -4.27
C SER A 120 14.30 38.42 -4.11
N GLY A 121 15.12 37.87 -3.20
CA GLY A 121 14.99 36.48 -2.75
C GLY A 121 13.86 36.29 -1.74
N ILE A 122 13.40 35.04 -1.59
CA ILE A 122 12.42 34.66 -0.55
C ILE A 122 12.94 35.03 0.85
N LEU A 123 14.23 34.80 1.12
CA LEU A 123 14.85 35.12 2.41
C LEU A 123 14.92 36.63 2.68
N ASP A 124 15.21 37.43 1.64
CA ASP A 124 15.30 38.88 1.73
C ASP A 124 13.92 39.50 1.98
N TYR A 125 12.90 38.99 1.29
CA TYR A 125 11.50 39.34 1.53
C TYR A 125 11.06 38.99 2.96
N VAL A 126 11.38 37.77 3.42
CA VAL A 126 11.04 37.35 4.78
C VAL A 126 11.67 38.26 5.82
N LYS A 127 12.94 38.59 5.63
CA LYS A 127 13.69 39.50 6.50
C LYS A 127 13.10 40.91 6.50
N ALA A 128 12.70 41.42 5.33
CA ALA A 128 12.08 42.73 5.19
C ALA A 128 10.74 42.81 5.94
N VAL A 129 9.87 41.81 5.76
CA VAL A 129 8.58 41.72 6.47
C VAL A 129 8.78 41.59 7.98
N HIS A 130 9.75 40.80 8.42
CA HIS A 130 10.01 40.61 9.85
C HIS A 130 10.53 41.88 10.55
N LEU A 131 11.46 42.60 9.90
CA LEU A 131 12.09 43.80 10.48
C LEU A 131 11.21 45.05 10.34
N TYR A 132 10.67 45.28 9.14
CA TYR A 132 10.05 46.56 8.77
C TYR A 132 8.58 46.43 8.34
N GLY A 133 8.05 45.21 8.16
CA GLY A 133 6.67 45.00 7.73
C GLY A 133 5.63 45.40 8.79
N GLY A 134 4.41 45.68 8.33
CA GLY A 134 3.27 45.94 9.21
C GLY A 134 2.80 44.69 9.96
N GLU A 135 2.04 44.85 11.04
CA GLU A 135 1.52 43.73 11.84
C GLU A 135 0.72 42.71 11.01
N THR A 136 -0.08 43.19 10.06
CA THR A 136 -0.85 42.34 9.14
C THR A 136 0.05 41.46 8.27
N GLN A 137 1.15 42.01 7.75
CA GLN A 137 2.11 41.28 6.92
C GLN A 137 2.86 40.24 7.75
N LYS A 138 3.28 40.60 8.96
CA LYS A 138 3.92 39.68 9.92
C LYS A 138 3.00 38.53 10.30
N ARG A 139 1.71 38.81 10.55
CA ARG A 139 0.71 37.77 10.85
C ARG A 139 0.51 36.82 9.67
N TYR A 140 0.31 37.37 8.47
CA TYR A 140 0.15 36.59 7.24
C TYR A 140 1.36 35.67 6.99
N GLN A 141 2.56 36.20 7.13
CA GLN A 141 3.79 35.42 7.00
C GLN A 141 3.88 34.29 8.04
N ASN A 142 3.52 34.57 9.30
CA ASN A 142 3.51 33.55 10.35
C ASN A 142 2.47 32.44 10.08
N GLU A 143 1.28 32.80 9.59
CA GLU A 143 0.25 31.82 9.17
C GLU A 143 0.76 30.96 8.01
N HIS A 144 1.41 31.56 7.00
CA HIS A 144 2.02 30.82 5.89
C HIS A 144 3.12 29.86 6.36
N PHE A 145 4.01 30.29 7.26
CA PHE A 145 5.03 29.42 7.83
C PHE A 145 4.43 28.25 8.61
N PHE A 146 3.36 28.50 9.37
CA PHE A 146 2.64 27.45 10.09
C PHE A 146 2.05 26.41 9.12
N ILE A 147 1.41 26.85 8.03
CA ILE A 147 0.87 25.95 7.00
C ILE A 147 1.99 25.12 6.36
N ILE A 148 3.12 25.74 6.00
CA ILE A 148 4.28 25.04 5.42
C ILE A 148 4.83 24.00 6.40
N LEU A 149 4.96 24.33 7.68
CA LEU A 149 5.44 23.40 8.71
C LEU A 149 4.52 22.18 8.84
N VAL A 150 3.21 22.40 8.86
CA VAL A 150 2.21 21.32 8.91
C VAL A 150 2.29 20.44 7.67
N LEU A 151 2.32 21.03 6.47
CA LEU A 151 2.42 20.30 5.21
C LEU A 151 3.74 19.53 5.09
N PHE A 152 4.85 20.12 5.53
CA PHE A 152 6.15 19.46 5.59
C PHE A 152 6.11 18.24 6.52
N THR A 153 5.55 18.40 7.72
CA THR A 153 5.41 17.31 8.69
C THR A 153 4.57 16.16 8.12
N ILE A 154 3.46 16.46 7.45
CA ILE A 154 2.61 15.46 6.78
C ILE A 154 3.38 14.76 5.65
N SER A 155 4.09 15.52 4.81
CA SER A 155 4.85 14.98 3.67
C SER A 155 5.96 14.04 4.13
N VAL A 156 6.70 14.43 5.18
CA VAL A 156 7.73 13.59 5.80
C VAL A 156 7.11 12.34 6.44
N ALA A 157 5.99 12.48 7.16
CA ALA A 157 5.29 11.34 7.76
C ALA A 157 4.80 10.33 6.71
N LEU A 158 4.22 10.79 5.61
CA LEU A 158 3.80 9.94 4.48
C LEU A 158 4.98 9.25 3.81
N THR A 159 6.08 9.97 3.59
CA THR A 159 7.30 9.43 3.00
C THR A 159 7.93 8.37 3.92
N TYR A 160 8.01 8.65 5.22
CA TYR A 160 8.49 7.70 6.22
C TYR A 160 7.59 6.45 6.27
N TRP A 161 6.27 6.63 6.24
CA TRP A 161 5.32 5.52 6.24
C TRP A 161 5.46 4.66 4.98
N TYR A 162 5.64 5.29 3.81
CA TYR A 162 5.91 4.62 2.54
C TYR A 162 7.19 3.76 2.58
N LEU A 163 8.27 4.27 3.18
CA LEU A 163 9.53 3.54 3.32
C LEU A 163 9.45 2.41 4.35
N ARG A 164 8.68 2.59 5.43
CA ARG A 164 8.55 1.60 6.50
C ARG A 164 7.63 0.44 6.16
N PHE A 165 6.76 0.60 5.16
CA PHE A 165 5.81 -0.42 4.74
C PHE A 165 6.52 -1.58 4.03
N ARG A 166 6.71 -2.69 4.76
CA ARG A 166 7.22 -3.94 4.21
C ARG A 166 6.11 -4.71 3.50
N ILE A 167 6.46 -5.38 2.42
CA ILE A 167 5.57 -6.24 1.65
C ILE A 167 5.26 -7.47 2.50
N MET A 168 4.00 -7.88 2.50
CA MET A 168 3.60 -9.09 3.23
C MET A 168 4.25 -10.31 2.60
N ALA A 169 4.44 -11.37 3.38
CA ALA A 169 4.82 -12.63 2.78
C ALA A 169 3.73 -13.08 1.79
N TYR A 170 4.14 -13.80 0.76
CA TYR A 170 3.18 -14.45 -0.12
C TYR A 170 2.39 -15.50 0.66
N LEU A 171 1.26 -15.89 0.07
CA LEU A 171 0.56 -17.08 0.49
C LEU A 171 1.20 -18.27 -0.24
N PHE A 172 1.82 -19.16 0.53
CA PHE A 172 2.53 -20.31 0.01
C PHE A 172 1.64 -21.54 0.10
N PHE A 173 1.36 -22.16 -1.05
CA PHE A 173 0.65 -23.41 -1.17
C PHE A 173 1.67 -24.53 -1.30
N ASP A 174 1.87 -25.31 -0.24
CA ASP A 174 2.79 -26.44 -0.22
C ASP A 174 2.04 -27.73 -0.56
N ARG A 175 2.25 -28.21 -1.79
CA ARG A 175 1.66 -29.45 -2.29
C ARG A 175 2.10 -30.68 -1.51
N LYS A 176 3.38 -30.77 -1.12
CA LYS A 176 3.88 -31.99 -0.44
C LYS A 176 3.26 -32.15 0.94
N LYS A 177 3.08 -31.03 1.65
CA LYS A 177 2.47 -31.02 2.98
C LYS A 177 0.94 -30.85 2.95
N GLN A 178 0.35 -30.51 1.80
CA GLN A 178 -1.07 -30.17 1.64
C GLN A 178 -1.52 -29.04 2.61
N ILE A 179 -0.65 -28.04 2.80
CA ILE A 179 -0.91 -26.90 3.66
C ILE A 179 -0.72 -25.59 2.91
N VAL A 180 -1.33 -24.54 3.45
CA VAL A 180 -1.17 -23.18 3.01
C VAL A 180 -0.72 -22.34 4.19
N TYR A 181 0.34 -21.56 4.02
CA TYR A 181 0.92 -20.76 5.09
C TYR A 181 1.42 -19.41 4.61
N THR A 182 1.55 -18.48 5.56
CA THR A 182 2.08 -17.14 5.35
C THR A 182 2.52 -16.53 6.68
N TRP A 183 3.19 -15.39 6.63
CA TRP A 183 3.57 -14.62 7.81
C TRP A 183 3.42 -13.12 7.59
N ARG A 184 3.13 -12.41 8.69
CA ARG A 184 3.01 -10.95 8.69
C ARG A 184 3.39 -10.35 10.03
N LYS A 185 4.30 -9.36 10.01
CA LYS A 185 4.86 -8.66 11.17
C LYS A 185 5.30 -9.63 12.28
N GLY A 186 5.97 -10.72 11.89
CA GLY A 186 6.42 -11.75 12.81
C GLY A 186 5.33 -12.69 13.33
N ARG A 187 4.11 -12.64 12.80
CA ARG A 187 3.01 -13.57 13.11
C ARG A 187 2.82 -14.58 12.00
N VAL A 188 2.48 -15.82 12.35
CA VAL A 188 2.27 -16.92 11.41
C VAL A 188 0.77 -17.20 11.26
N ALA A 189 0.37 -17.54 10.04
CA ALA A 189 -0.95 -18.10 9.76
C ALA A 189 -0.78 -19.29 8.82
N ALA A 190 -1.50 -20.38 9.10
CA ALA A 190 -1.48 -21.57 8.29
C ALA A 190 -2.78 -22.36 8.45
N CYS A 191 -3.08 -23.17 7.45
CA CYS A 191 -4.03 -24.27 7.60
C CYS A 191 -3.78 -25.33 6.53
N ARG A 192 -4.31 -26.54 6.72
CA ARG A 192 -4.41 -27.55 5.65
C ARG A 192 -5.29 -27.02 4.54
N PHE A 193 -4.91 -27.34 3.32
CA PHE A 193 -5.61 -26.91 2.12
C PHE A 193 -7.10 -27.27 2.17
N GLU A 194 -7.41 -28.43 2.74
CA GLU A 194 -8.79 -28.92 2.94
C GLU A 194 -9.64 -28.02 3.82
N ASN A 195 -9.06 -27.26 4.75
CA ASN A 195 -9.75 -26.48 5.76
C ASN A 195 -9.82 -24.98 5.46
N ILE A 196 -9.32 -24.55 4.30
CA ILE A 196 -9.36 -23.14 3.89
C ILE A 196 -10.80 -22.71 3.72
N GLY A 197 -11.17 -21.61 4.37
CA GLY A 197 -12.40 -20.90 4.06
C GLY A 197 -12.16 -19.93 2.91
N PHE A 198 -13.16 -19.72 2.06
CA PHE A 198 -13.12 -18.67 1.04
C PHE A 198 -14.44 -17.90 0.95
N ARG A 199 -14.34 -16.66 0.48
CA ARG A 199 -15.46 -15.79 0.11
C ARG A 199 -15.11 -14.99 -1.14
N GLU A 200 -16.04 -14.95 -2.09
CA GLU A 200 -15.95 -14.08 -3.26
C GLU A 200 -16.50 -12.70 -2.94
N GLU A 201 -15.74 -11.66 -3.25
CA GLU A 201 -16.14 -10.26 -3.15
C GLU A 201 -15.86 -9.52 -4.47
N THR A 202 -16.47 -8.35 -4.65
CA THR A 202 -16.23 -7.51 -5.83
C THR A 202 -14.76 -7.08 -5.99
N LEU A 203 -14.07 -6.96 -4.86
CA LEU A 203 -12.65 -6.61 -4.81
C LEU A 203 -11.71 -7.81 -5.03
N GLY A 204 -12.21 -9.05 -5.05
CA GLY A 204 -11.40 -10.27 -5.23
C GLY A 204 -11.83 -11.44 -4.34
N LEU A 205 -10.89 -12.36 -4.09
CA LEU A 205 -11.09 -13.54 -3.26
C LEU A 205 -10.54 -13.32 -1.85
N ARG A 206 -11.36 -13.54 -0.82
CA ARG A 206 -10.87 -13.60 0.56
C ARG A 206 -10.64 -15.05 0.97
N LEU A 207 -9.42 -15.37 1.37
CA LEU A 207 -9.09 -16.65 1.98
C LEU A 207 -8.97 -16.49 3.51
N PHE A 208 -9.47 -17.48 4.24
CA PHE A 208 -9.44 -17.54 5.68
C PHE A 208 -8.46 -18.62 6.13
N LEU A 209 -7.46 -18.22 6.91
CA LEU A 209 -6.46 -19.11 7.51
C LEU A 209 -6.56 -19.05 9.04
N TYR A 210 -6.00 -20.03 9.74
CA TYR A 210 -5.87 -19.98 11.20
C TYR A 210 -4.52 -19.33 11.54
N GLY A 211 -4.52 -18.32 12.40
CA GLY A 211 -3.30 -17.57 12.67
C GLY A 211 -3.25 -16.88 14.02
N GLU A 212 -2.08 -16.39 14.34
CA GLU A 212 -1.82 -15.76 15.64
C GLU A 212 -2.34 -14.31 15.67
N LYS A 213 -3.03 -13.96 16.76
CA LYS A 213 -3.66 -12.66 16.96
C LYS A 213 -2.86 -11.75 17.89
N LYS A 214 -2.65 -12.17 19.14
CA LYS A 214 -1.93 -11.38 20.17
C LYS A 214 -1.04 -12.31 20.99
N LYS A 215 0.17 -11.83 21.30
CA LYS A 215 1.08 -12.48 22.25
C LYS A 215 0.62 -12.16 23.68
N THR A 216 0.45 -13.21 24.46
CA THR A 216 0.11 -13.24 25.90
C THR A 216 1.28 -13.86 26.66
N GLU A 217 1.25 -13.82 28.00
CA GLU A 217 2.29 -14.43 28.86
C GLU A 217 2.48 -15.94 28.56
N ASP A 218 1.39 -16.67 28.25
CA ASP A 218 1.39 -18.11 27.94
C ASP A 218 1.57 -18.45 26.44
N GLY A 219 1.95 -17.49 25.60
CA GLY A 219 2.13 -17.69 24.15
C GLY A 219 1.15 -16.90 23.27
N TYR A 220 0.80 -17.39 22.08
CA TYR A 220 -0.09 -16.68 21.16
C TYR A 220 -1.56 -17.08 21.34
N THR A 221 -2.45 -16.10 21.22
CA THR A 221 -3.88 -16.34 20.98
C THR A 221 -4.09 -16.57 19.49
N TYR A 222 -5.02 -17.46 19.13
CA TYR A 222 -5.29 -17.84 17.75
C TYR A 222 -6.67 -17.37 17.29
N LYS A 223 -6.79 -17.05 16.00
CA LYS A 223 -8.05 -16.60 15.39
C LYS A 223 -8.02 -16.86 13.88
N GLU A 224 -9.19 -16.88 13.24
CA GLU A 224 -9.29 -16.75 11.79
C GLU A 224 -8.69 -15.41 11.30
N VAL A 225 -7.82 -15.49 10.30
CA VAL A 225 -7.15 -14.36 9.67
C VAL A 225 -7.51 -14.33 8.18
N GLU A 226 -7.86 -13.14 7.70
CA GLU A 226 -8.35 -12.91 6.35
C GLU A 226 -7.22 -12.41 5.45
N TYR A 227 -7.13 -12.98 4.25
CA TYR A 227 -6.19 -12.57 3.21
C TYR A 227 -6.95 -12.28 1.92
N LEU A 228 -6.93 -11.02 1.51
CA LEU A 228 -7.50 -10.60 0.23
C LEU A 228 -6.52 -10.93 -0.89
N ILE A 229 -7.01 -11.60 -1.92
CA ILE A 229 -6.31 -11.93 -3.15
C ILE A 229 -7.05 -11.25 -4.29
N GLN A 230 -6.30 -10.65 -5.20
CA GLN A 230 -6.83 -9.99 -6.39
C GLN A 230 -6.38 -10.80 -7.61
N PRO A 231 -7.27 -11.64 -8.17
CA PRO A 231 -6.91 -12.52 -9.28
C PRO A 231 -6.62 -11.79 -10.59
N SER A 232 -7.28 -10.68 -10.84
CA SER A 232 -6.98 -9.81 -11.98
C SER A 232 -5.83 -8.84 -11.67
N GLU A 233 -5.23 -8.31 -12.73
CA GLU A 233 -4.28 -7.19 -12.64
C GLU A 233 -4.96 -5.90 -12.13
N SER A 234 -6.30 -5.82 -12.26
CA SER A 234 -7.08 -4.70 -11.77
C SER A 234 -7.28 -4.78 -10.26
N MET A 235 -6.99 -3.65 -9.59
CA MET A 235 -7.26 -3.51 -8.15
C MET A 235 -8.76 -3.43 -7.83
N PHE A 236 -9.58 -3.06 -8.82
CA PHE A 236 -11.01 -2.86 -8.67
C PHE A 236 -11.74 -3.72 -9.71
N PHE A 237 -12.75 -4.48 -9.26
CA PHE A 237 -13.60 -5.32 -10.11
C PHE A 237 -12.89 -6.57 -10.65
N ASN A 238 -12.72 -7.55 -9.77
CA ASN A 238 -12.35 -8.90 -10.20
C ASN A 238 -13.56 -9.60 -10.83
N SER A 239 -13.40 -10.13 -12.04
CA SER A 239 -14.47 -10.89 -12.68
C SER A 239 -14.60 -12.26 -12.03
N LYS A 240 -15.80 -12.87 -12.12
CA LYS A 240 -15.99 -14.25 -11.67
C LYS A 240 -15.04 -15.20 -12.41
N GLN A 241 -14.79 -14.93 -13.70
CA GLN A 241 -13.90 -15.74 -14.53
C GLN A 241 -12.45 -15.70 -14.03
N ASP A 242 -11.94 -14.53 -13.64
CA ASP A 242 -10.58 -14.39 -13.10
C ASP A 242 -10.45 -15.12 -11.75
N ASN A 243 -11.47 -15.00 -10.90
CA ASN A 243 -11.53 -15.74 -9.63
C ASN A 243 -11.51 -17.25 -9.88
N ASN A 244 -12.35 -17.74 -10.80
CA ASN A 244 -12.42 -19.15 -11.17
C ASN A 244 -11.10 -19.65 -11.75
N LEU A 245 -10.45 -18.88 -12.62
CA LEU A 245 -9.18 -19.24 -13.22
C LEU A 245 -8.12 -19.49 -12.14
N LEU A 246 -7.97 -18.55 -11.19
CA LEU A 246 -7.00 -18.69 -10.11
C LEU A 246 -7.30 -19.91 -9.23
N LEU A 247 -8.57 -20.11 -8.87
CA LEU A 247 -8.99 -21.24 -8.04
C LEU A 247 -8.72 -22.57 -8.75
N THR A 248 -9.02 -22.66 -10.04
CA THR A 248 -8.73 -23.84 -10.86
C THR A 248 -7.24 -24.12 -10.90
N GLN A 249 -6.40 -23.09 -11.11
CA GLN A 249 -4.94 -23.22 -11.10
C GLN A 249 -4.43 -23.72 -9.75
N LEU A 250 -5.00 -23.23 -8.65
CA LEU A 250 -4.68 -23.69 -7.30
C LEU A 250 -5.04 -25.16 -7.09
N PHE A 251 -6.24 -25.58 -7.47
CA PHE A 251 -6.66 -26.98 -7.33
C PHE A 251 -5.81 -27.91 -8.21
N ALA A 252 -5.55 -27.52 -9.46
CA ALA A 252 -4.73 -28.27 -10.39
C ALA A 252 -3.29 -28.39 -9.90
N PHE A 253 -2.72 -27.33 -9.33
CA PHE A 253 -1.41 -27.37 -8.69
C PHE A 253 -1.38 -28.32 -7.48
N MET A 254 -2.35 -28.20 -6.57
CA MET A 254 -2.37 -29.01 -5.35
C MET A 254 -2.60 -30.50 -5.63
N GLY A 255 -3.33 -30.85 -6.70
CA GLY A 255 -3.51 -32.22 -7.16
C GLY A 255 -2.36 -32.72 -8.03
N THR A 256 -2.29 -32.19 -9.26
CA THR A 256 -1.42 -32.69 -10.34
C THR A 256 0.01 -32.12 -10.25
N GLY A 257 0.20 -30.95 -9.64
CA GLY A 257 1.49 -30.30 -9.50
C GLY A 257 1.77 -29.24 -10.56
N LYS A 258 3.02 -28.81 -10.67
CA LYS A 258 3.42 -27.66 -11.52
C LYS A 258 3.06 -27.83 -13.00
N GLN A 259 3.06 -29.06 -13.51
CA GLN A 259 2.80 -29.37 -14.93
C GLN A 259 1.40 -28.96 -15.38
N ALA A 260 0.46 -28.80 -14.46
CA ALA A 260 -0.90 -28.34 -14.78
C ALA A 260 -1.01 -26.81 -14.88
N VAL A 261 0.01 -26.07 -14.43
CA VAL A 261 -0.02 -24.60 -14.34
C VAL A 261 1.03 -23.97 -15.24
N ILE A 262 2.25 -24.52 -15.27
CA ILE A 262 3.37 -23.98 -16.03
C ILE A 262 3.97 -25.00 -17.00
N LYS A 263 4.46 -24.53 -18.15
CA LYS A 263 5.23 -25.37 -19.08
C LYS A 263 6.68 -25.56 -18.65
N ASP A 264 7.27 -24.52 -18.08
CA ASP A 264 8.67 -24.50 -17.68
C ASP A 264 8.93 -25.27 -16.38
N ALA A 265 10.21 -25.54 -16.10
CA ALA A 265 10.62 -26.21 -14.86
C ALA A 265 10.34 -25.39 -13.60
N HIS A 266 10.38 -24.05 -13.73
CA HIS A 266 10.17 -23.08 -12.66
C HIS A 266 9.69 -21.75 -13.26
N PHE A 267 8.79 -21.07 -12.54
CA PHE A 267 8.36 -19.72 -12.86
C PHE A 267 8.58 -18.81 -11.64
N GLU A 268 9.12 -17.61 -11.87
CA GLU A 268 9.18 -16.51 -10.90
C GLU A 268 8.93 -15.18 -11.61
N ARG A 269 7.97 -14.41 -11.11
CA ARG A 269 7.64 -13.09 -11.64
C ARG A 269 8.57 -12.03 -11.09
N GLU A 270 9.09 -11.18 -11.98
CA GLU A 270 9.89 -10.03 -11.59
C GLU A 270 9.09 -9.03 -10.73
N MET A 271 9.69 -8.60 -9.62
CA MET A 271 9.11 -7.59 -8.76
C MET A 271 9.58 -6.19 -9.18
N PRO A 272 8.66 -5.20 -9.29
CA PRO A 272 8.96 -3.78 -9.31
C PRO A 272 10.03 -3.37 -8.30
N ARG A 273 10.99 -2.55 -8.75
CA ARG A 273 12.13 -2.09 -7.94
C ARG A 273 11.74 -1.31 -6.68
N THR A 274 10.50 -0.82 -6.60
CA THR A 274 9.94 -0.14 -5.41
C THR A 274 9.71 -1.10 -4.23
N TRP A 275 9.80 -2.41 -4.46
CA TRP A 275 9.47 -3.48 -3.52
C TRP A 275 10.69 -4.08 -2.78
N GLN A 276 11.50 -3.20 -2.16
CA GLN A 276 12.81 -3.57 -1.61
C GLN A 276 12.78 -4.33 -0.26
N ALA A 277 11.68 -4.30 0.49
CA ALA A 277 11.62 -4.92 1.82
C ALA A 277 10.45 -5.90 1.96
N LYS A 278 10.73 -7.20 1.82
CA LYS A 278 9.82 -8.28 2.21
C LYS A 278 9.79 -8.43 3.72
N ASP A 279 8.67 -8.88 4.26
CA ASP A 279 8.57 -9.20 5.67
C ASP A 279 9.43 -10.41 6.01
N LYS A 280 10.15 -10.31 7.14
CA LYS A 280 11.09 -11.37 7.55
C LYS A 280 10.30 -12.54 8.11
N GLN A 281 10.67 -13.74 7.67
CA GLN A 281 10.17 -14.97 8.27
C GLN A 281 10.60 -15.02 9.74
N PRO A 282 9.72 -15.41 10.68
CA PRO A 282 10.09 -15.62 12.07
C PRO A 282 11.17 -16.71 12.21
N GLU A 283 12.08 -16.58 13.17
CA GLU A 283 13.16 -17.55 13.40
C GLU A 283 12.62 -18.92 13.87
N ASP A 284 11.53 -18.92 14.63
CA ASP A 284 10.84 -20.08 15.19
C ASP A 284 9.66 -20.56 14.32
N PHE A 285 9.73 -20.29 13.01
CA PHE A 285 8.62 -20.49 12.08
C PHE A 285 8.09 -21.92 12.05
N ASP A 286 8.96 -22.92 11.92
CA ASP A 286 8.53 -24.32 11.76
C ASP A 286 7.80 -24.83 13.01
N ALA A 287 8.30 -24.52 14.21
CA ALA A 287 7.67 -24.91 15.46
C ALA A 287 6.27 -24.27 15.62
N ARG A 288 6.15 -22.98 15.28
CA ARG A 288 4.87 -22.25 15.34
C ARG A 288 3.89 -22.72 14.28
N LEU A 289 4.38 -23.05 13.09
CA LEU A 289 3.59 -23.65 12.03
C LEU A 289 2.96 -24.96 12.51
N GLU A 290 3.76 -25.86 13.10
CA GLU A 290 3.25 -27.12 13.65
C GLU A 290 2.21 -26.90 14.76
N GLU A 291 2.40 -25.91 15.62
CA GLU A 291 1.43 -25.58 16.67
C GLU A 291 0.09 -25.10 16.09
N ILE A 292 0.13 -24.23 15.08
CA ILE A 292 -1.06 -23.76 14.36
C ILE A 292 -1.80 -24.93 13.70
N LEU A 293 -1.08 -25.84 13.04
CA LEU A 293 -1.65 -27.00 12.35
C LEU A 293 -2.26 -28.04 13.31
N LYS A 294 -1.96 -28.00 14.61
CA LYS A 294 -2.66 -28.83 15.62
C LYS A 294 -4.04 -28.26 15.97
N ARG A 295 -4.20 -26.94 15.91
CA ARG A 295 -5.39 -26.20 16.36
C ARG A 295 -6.34 -25.81 15.22
N GLU A 296 -5.87 -25.84 13.98
CA GLU A 296 -6.63 -25.41 12.79
C GLU A 296 -7.97 -26.11 12.56
N HIS A 297 -8.24 -27.26 13.20
CA HIS A 297 -9.49 -28.00 13.06
C HIS A 297 -10.70 -27.18 13.54
N GLU A 298 -10.46 -26.14 14.34
CA GLU A 298 -11.45 -25.15 14.77
C GLU A 298 -11.82 -24.15 13.66
N LEU A 299 -10.94 -23.93 12.68
CA LEU A 299 -11.07 -22.90 11.64
C LEU A 299 -12.41 -22.99 10.89
N PRO A 300 -12.87 -24.17 10.41
CA PRO A 300 -14.17 -24.29 9.76
C PRO A 300 -15.33 -23.76 10.60
N GLN A 301 -15.33 -24.05 11.89
CA GLN A 301 -16.38 -23.59 12.79
C GLN A 301 -16.31 -22.07 13.01
N LEU A 302 -15.11 -21.49 13.04
CA LEU A 302 -14.92 -20.06 13.26
C LEU A 302 -15.45 -19.22 12.09
N TYR A 303 -15.10 -19.58 10.85
CA TYR A 303 -15.56 -18.79 9.70
C TYR A 303 -17.02 -19.07 9.34
N GLN A 304 -17.56 -20.27 9.61
CA GLN A 304 -18.99 -20.56 9.42
C GLN A 304 -19.87 -19.82 10.44
N LYS A 305 -19.42 -19.63 11.68
CA LYS A 305 -20.15 -18.84 12.69
C LYS A 305 -20.34 -17.37 12.31
N ARG A 306 -19.54 -16.86 11.37
CA ARG A 306 -19.62 -15.49 10.84
C ARG A 306 -20.74 -15.28 9.81
N LEU A 307 -21.61 -16.28 9.61
CA LEU A 307 -22.78 -16.24 8.74
C LEU A 307 -23.99 -15.48 9.32
N ILE A 308 -23.81 -14.70 10.40
CA ILE A 308 -24.82 -13.84 11.02
C ILE A 308 -24.44 -12.38 10.81
#